data_AF-A0A8J2ZEI9-F1
#
_entry.id   AF-A0A8J2ZEI9-F1
#
_cell.length_a   1.000
_cell.length_b   1.000
_cell.length_c   1.000
_cell.angle_alpha   90.00
_cell.angle_beta   90.00
_cell.angle_gamma   90.00
#
_symmetry.space_group_name_H-M   'P 1'
#
loop_
_entity.id
_entity.type
_entity.pdbx_description
1 polymer ?
#
loop_
_entity_poly.entity_id
_entity_poly.type
_entity_poly.pdbx_seq_one_letter_code
_entity_poly.pdbx_strand_id
1 'polypeptide(L)'
;MWNRLFPASRGPRRGASVVGLRFAAALGLVALLAGTAAAQSDNPSFNIVNRSGQTINEIYVSAATQDSWGRDWLGQNVLPNGQSWPIRFRQGAECVNDIRVVYANGNAEERRRVNTCAIAEVVFGSGQAEAAPPAATQNPSFNLVNNSGRTIMAVYASPTREDHWGPDRLGQNVLPAGHVFAVRLPVGDCLYDIRVVYDDNSAQEKRRVDTCNLVNVAFP
;
A
#
# COMPACT_ATOMS: atom_id res chain seq x y z
N MET A 1 11.90 -59.11 73.00
CA MET A 1 12.74 -58.34 72.06
C MET A 1 11.83 -57.66 71.04
N TRP A 2 11.23 -56.51 71.39
CA TRP A 2 10.25 -55.78 70.56
C TRP A 2 10.53 -54.27 70.63
N ASN A 3 10.39 -53.57 69.51
CA ASN A 3 10.84 -52.18 69.35
C ASN A 3 9.84 -51.12 69.83
N ARG A 4 10.40 -50.13 70.54
CA ARG A 4 10.19 -48.67 70.43
C ARG A 4 9.23 -48.15 69.34
N LEU A 5 8.37 -47.18 69.67
CA LEU A 5 8.65 -45.73 69.50
C LEU A 5 7.52 -44.84 70.10
N PHE A 6 7.83 -43.55 70.32
CA PHE A 6 7.02 -42.56 71.07
C PHE A 6 6.05 -41.74 70.18
N PRO A 7 5.01 -41.09 70.77
CA PRO A 7 3.98 -40.36 70.03
C PRO A 7 4.30 -38.88 69.75
N ALA A 8 3.63 -38.30 68.76
CA ALA A 8 3.63 -36.85 68.47
C ALA A 8 2.25 -36.22 68.75
N SER A 9 2.24 -34.92 69.06
CA SER A 9 1.21 -34.24 69.84
C SER A 9 0.12 -33.51 69.04
N ARG A 10 -1.02 -33.28 69.69
CA ARG A 10 -2.13 -32.44 69.19
C ARG A 10 -1.83 -30.95 69.47
N GLY A 11 -2.10 -30.08 68.50
CA GLY A 11 -2.07 -28.62 68.69
C GLY A 11 -3.46 -28.02 69.01
N PRO A 12 -3.53 -26.85 69.68
CA PRO A 12 -4.76 -26.07 69.84
C PRO A 12 -4.82 -24.84 68.92
N ARG A 13 -6.04 -24.36 68.64
CA ARG A 13 -6.33 -23.10 67.91
C ARG A 13 -6.81 -22.00 68.85
N ARG A 14 -6.49 -20.73 68.54
CA ARG A 14 -7.11 -19.41 68.86
C ARG A 14 -5.96 -18.37 68.80
N GLY A 15 -6.07 -17.14 68.28
CA GLY A 15 -7.22 -16.37 67.79
C GLY A 15 -7.09 -14.92 68.26
N ALA A 16 -7.24 -13.95 67.34
CA ALA A 16 -7.13 -12.48 67.52
C ALA A 16 -5.69 -11.93 67.78
N SER A 17 -5.30 -10.68 67.47
CA SER A 17 -5.82 -9.62 66.55
C SER A 17 -4.82 -8.44 66.43
N VAL A 18 -5.20 -7.39 65.68
CA VAL A 18 -4.75 -5.96 65.75
C VAL A 18 -3.57 -5.49 64.84
N VAL A 19 -3.97 -4.83 63.75
CA VAL A 19 -3.41 -3.62 63.09
C VAL A 19 -1.93 -3.59 62.66
N GLY A 20 -1.75 -3.46 61.34
CA GLY A 20 -0.48 -3.10 60.70
C GLY A 20 -0.68 -2.68 59.25
N LEU A 21 -1.37 -1.55 59.01
CA LEU A 21 -1.62 -1.04 57.66
C LEU A 21 -0.31 -0.62 56.98
N ARG A 22 0.15 -1.39 55.98
CA ARG A 22 1.15 -0.91 55.00
C ARG A 22 0.70 -1.22 53.58
N PHE A 23 0.65 -0.14 52.79
CA PHE A 23 0.30 -0.15 51.38
C PHE A 23 1.34 -0.89 50.54
N ALA A 24 0.89 -1.78 49.66
CA ALA A 24 1.63 -2.24 48.49
C ALA A 24 0.66 -2.78 47.42
N ALA A 25 -0.18 -1.91 46.86
CA ALA A 25 -1.03 -2.26 45.72
C ALA A 25 -0.18 -2.27 44.43
N ALA A 26 0.34 -3.43 44.05
CA ALA A 26 1.08 -3.62 42.79
C ALA A 26 0.12 -3.88 41.61
N LEU A 27 -0.57 -2.83 41.14
CA LEU A 27 -1.33 -2.87 39.88
C LEU A 27 -0.40 -2.57 38.69
N GLY A 28 0.31 -3.60 38.24
CA GLY A 28 1.12 -3.55 37.01
C GLY A 28 0.24 -3.74 35.76
N LEU A 29 0.12 -2.69 34.95
CA LEU A 29 -0.75 -2.65 33.78
C LEU A 29 -0.26 -3.59 32.67
N VAL A 30 -1.05 -4.62 32.31
CA VAL A 30 -0.80 -5.41 31.09
C VAL A 30 -1.26 -4.59 29.89
N ALA A 31 -0.32 -4.03 29.14
CA ALA A 31 -0.60 -3.32 27.90
C ALA A 31 -1.06 -4.32 26.82
N LEU A 32 -2.37 -4.33 26.54
CA LEU A 32 -2.93 -5.03 25.39
C LEU A 32 -2.43 -4.36 24.11
N LEU A 33 -1.47 -5.00 23.44
CA LEU A 33 -1.12 -4.68 22.05
C LEU A 33 -2.27 -5.14 21.14
N ALA A 34 -3.33 -4.35 21.09
CA ALA A 34 -4.38 -4.45 20.10
C ALA A 34 -3.80 -4.03 18.74
N GLY A 35 -3.16 -4.98 18.05
CA GLY A 35 -2.75 -4.79 16.66
C GLY A 35 -3.97 -4.45 15.82
N THR A 36 -3.95 -3.31 15.15
CA THR A 36 -4.99 -2.96 14.19
C THR A 36 -4.94 -3.93 13.02
N ALA A 37 -5.83 -4.93 13.05
CA ALA A 37 -6.08 -5.75 11.86
C ALA A 37 -6.52 -4.81 10.74
N ALA A 38 -5.77 -4.77 9.65
CA ALA A 38 -6.23 -4.09 8.44
C ALA A 38 -7.54 -4.77 8.01
N ALA A 39 -8.63 -4.02 8.00
CA ALA A 39 -9.93 -4.54 7.59
C ALA A 39 -9.84 -4.93 6.11
N GLN A 40 -9.74 -6.23 5.82
CA GLN A 40 -9.93 -6.74 4.48
C GLN A 40 -11.38 -6.42 4.08
N SER A 41 -11.56 -5.72 2.97
CA SER A 41 -12.88 -5.29 2.52
C SER A 41 -13.46 -6.35 1.60
N ASP A 42 -14.61 -6.92 1.94
CA ASP A 42 -15.33 -7.86 1.07
C ASP A 42 -15.98 -7.16 -0.17
N ASN A 43 -15.50 -5.97 -0.53
CA ASN A 43 -15.95 -5.19 -1.66
C ASN A 43 -14.90 -5.26 -2.80
N PRO A 44 -15.14 -6.05 -3.85
CA PRO A 44 -14.19 -6.19 -4.97
C PRO A 44 -14.19 -4.98 -5.94
N SER A 45 -14.75 -3.83 -5.55
CA SER A 45 -14.83 -2.63 -6.39
C SER A 45 -13.54 -1.80 -6.34
N PHE A 46 -12.97 -1.52 -7.51
CA PHE A 46 -11.68 -0.83 -7.68
C PHE A 46 -11.75 0.19 -8.83
N ASN A 47 -10.69 0.98 -9.02
CA ASN A 47 -10.53 1.83 -10.20
C ASN A 47 -9.48 1.24 -11.15
N ILE A 48 -9.73 1.26 -12.46
CA ILE A 48 -8.70 1.00 -13.47
C ILE A 48 -8.03 2.32 -13.82
N VAL A 49 -6.70 2.38 -13.77
CA VAL A 49 -5.91 3.58 -14.08
C VAL A 49 -5.09 3.32 -15.33
N ASN A 50 -5.26 4.16 -16.35
CA ASN A 50 -4.52 4.04 -17.59
C ASN A 50 -3.21 4.83 -17.53
N ARG A 51 -2.07 4.14 -17.65
CA ARG A 51 -0.72 4.75 -17.71
C ARG A 51 0.11 4.25 -18.89
N SER A 52 -0.51 3.63 -19.90
CA SER A 52 0.18 3.02 -21.03
C SER A 52 0.76 3.99 -22.06
N GLY A 53 0.46 5.29 -21.95
CA GLY A 53 0.70 6.27 -23.01
C GLY A 53 -0.29 6.17 -24.18
N GLN A 54 -1.24 5.22 -24.13
CA GLN A 54 -2.26 5.01 -25.17
C GLN A 54 -3.67 5.17 -24.57
N THR A 55 -4.69 5.38 -25.40
CA THR A 55 -6.10 5.30 -24.95
C THR A 55 -6.51 3.82 -24.80
N ILE A 56 -7.23 3.49 -23.74
CA ILE A 56 -7.93 2.21 -23.60
C ILE A 56 -9.34 2.39 -24.18
N ASN A 57 -9.71 1.52 -25.12
CA ASN A 57 -11.02 1.52 -25.75
C ASN A 57 -12.00 0.56 -25.07
N GLU A 58 -11.52 -0.55 -24.51
CA GLU A 58 -12.37 -1.60 -23.92
C GLU A 58 -11.78 -2.08 -22.58
N ILE A 59 -12.64 -2.39 -21.62
CA ILE A 59 -12.30 -2.93 -20.30
C ILE A 59 -13.21 -4.12 -20.00
N TYR A 60 -12.63 -5.29 -19.77
CA TYR A 60 -13.32 -6.50 -19.36
C TYR A 60 -12.88 -6.91 -17.95
N VAL A 61 -13.83 -7.36 -17.14
CA VAL A 61 -13.58 -7.91 -15.80
C VAL A 61 -14.52 -9.07 -15.56
N SER A 62 -13.96 -10.23 -15.24
CA SER A 62 -14.66 -11.47 -14.90
C SER A 62 -14.08 -12.07 -13.62
N ALA A 63 -14.86 -12.89 -12.91
CA ALA A 63 -14.28 -13.69 -11.83
C ALA A 63 -13.25 -14.67 -12.40
N ALA A 64 -12.16 -14.94 -11.69
CA ALA A 64 -11.07 -15.80 -12.18
C ALA A 64 -11.45 -17.30 -12.25
N THR A 65 -12.70 -17.62 -11.88
CA THR A 65 -13.40 -18.91 -12.02
C THR A 65 -14.17 -19.03 -13.34
N GLN A 66 -14.28 -17.95 -14.13
CA GLN A 66 -15.05 -17.88 -15.37
C GLN A 66 -14.15 -17.81 -16.60
N ASP A 67 -14.40 -18.68 -17.58
CA ASP A 67 -13.65 -18.72 -18.84
C ASP A 67 -14.01 -17.58 -19.83
N SER A 68 -15.04 -16.78 -19.52
CA SER A 68 -15.57 -15.74 -20.41
C SER A 68 -15.43 -14.34 -19.80
N TRP A 69 -14.89 -13.40 -20.59
CA TRP A 69 -14.64 -12.01 -20.19
C TRP A 69 -15.87 -11.16 -19.85
N GLY A 70 -17.07 -11.60 -20.26
CA GLY A 70 -18.31 -10.83 -20.07
C GLY A 70 -18.40 -9.62 -21.00
N ARG A 71 -18.99 -8.53 -20.50
CA ARG A 71 -19.19 -7.28 -21.25
C ARG A 71 -18.01 -6.33 -21.09
N ASP A 72 -17.86 -5.43 -22.06
CA ASP A 72 -17.08 -4.21 -21.86
C ASP A 72 -17.75 -3.29 -20.81
N TRP A 73 -16.92 -2.72 -19.94
CA TRP A 73 -17.30 -1.80 -18.87
C TRP A 73 -17.22 -0.32 -19.28
N LEU A 74 -16.62 0.03 -20.42
CA LEU A 74 -16.62 1.39 -20.98
C LEU A 74 -17.85 1.66 -21.87
N GLY A 75 -18.29 0.67 -22.64
CA GLY A 75 -19.45 0.71 -23.52
C GLY A 75 -19.20 1.53 -24.78
N GLN A 76 -19.61 2.80 -24.75
CA GLN A 76 -19.32 3.77 -25.83
C GLN A 76 -18.27 4.82 -25.40
N ASN A 77 -17.78 4.73 -24.16
CA ASN A 77 -16.74 5.61 -23.65
C ASN A 77 -15.36 5.06 -24.02
N VAL A 78 -14.33 5.88 -23.80
CA VAL A 78 -12.92 5.46 -23.82
C VAL A 78 -12.23 5.98 -22.57
N LEU A 79 -11.12 5.37 -22.18
CA LEU A 79 -10.29 5.80 -21.05
C LEU A 79 -8.94 6.33 -21.55
N PRO A 80 -8.76 7.66 -21.69
CA PRO A 80 -7.50 8.27 -22.10
C PRO A 80 -6.35 7.98 -21.13
N ASN A 81 -5.11 8.09 -21.61
CA ASN A 81 -3.92 7.99 -20.75
C ASN A 81 -3.94 9.06 -19.64
N GLY A 82 -3.58 8.65 -18.42
CA GLY A 82 -3.58 9.47 -17.21
C GLY A 82 -4.93 9.57 -16.49
N GLN A 83 -6.00 8.97 -17.03
CA GLN A 83 -7.33 8.94 -16.42
C GLN A 83 -7.61 7.62 -15.69
N SER A 84 -8.67 7.59 -14.88
CA SER A 84 -9.18 6.37 -14.24
C SER A 84 -10.65 6.09 -14.53
N TRP A 85 -11.05 4.81 -14.50
CA TRP A 85 -12.43 4.35 -14.69
C TRP A 85 -12.91 3.52 -13.49
N PRO A 86 -14.11 3.78 -12.95
CA PRO A 86 -14.64 3.07 -11.80
C PRO A 86 -15.26 1.71 -12.16
N ILE A 87 -14.71 0.61 -11.62
CA ILE A 87 -15.37 -0.70 -11.62
C ILE A 87 -16.17 -0.84 -10.32
N ARG A 88 -17.48 -1.07 -10.42
CA ARG A 88 -18.40 -1.12 -9.29
C ARG A 88 -19.22 -2.40 -9.34
N PHE A 89 -18.98 -3.28 -8.36
CA PHE A 89 -19.70 -4.54 -8.23
C PHE A 89 -20.94 -4.41 -7.34
N ARG A 90 -21.84 -5.39 -7.44
CA ARG A 90 -22.88 -5.61 -6.43
C ARG A 90 -22.25 -6.34 -5.24
N GLN A 91 -22.90 -6.26 -4.06
CA GLN A 91 -22.46 -7.03 -2.90
C GLN A 91 -22.49 -8.54 -3.19
N GLY A 92 -21.52 -9.27 -2.63
CA GLY A 92 -21.37 -10.73 -2.82
C GLY A 92 -20.66 -11.17 -4.11
N ALA A 93 -20.03 -10.25 -4.86
CA ALA A 93 -19.17 -10.61 -5.98
C ALA A 93 -17.82 -11.20 -5.51
N GLU A 94 -17.19 -12.03 -6.35
CA GLU A 94 -15.92 -12.68 -6.04
C GLU A 94 -14.76 -11.68 -5.92
N CYS A 95 -13.86 -11.91 -4.96
CA CYS A 95 -12.67 -11.08 -4.74
C CYS A 95 -11.55 -11.30 -5.76
N VAL A 96 -11.45 -12.49 -6.36
CA VAL A 96 -10.36 -12.85 -7.27
C VAL A 96 -10.85 -12.75 -8.71
N ASN A 97 -10.39 -11.74 -9.43
CA ASN A 97 -10.87 -11.37 -10.75
C ASN A 97 -9.75 -11.41 -11.80
N ASP A 98 -10.13 -11.77 -13.02
CA ASP A 98 -9.33 -11.55 -14.23
C ASP A 98 -9.77 -10.21 -14.86
N ILE A 99 -8.81 -9.44 -15.35
CA ILE A 99 -9.02 -8.12 -15.95
C ILE A 99 -8.30 -8.08 -17.29
N ARG A 100 -8.96 -7.56 -18.33
CA ARG A 100 -8.37 -7.35 -19.65
C ARG A 100 -8.72 -5.96 -20.14
N VAL A 101 -7.75 -5.27 -20.74
CA VAL A 101 -7.96 -4.00 -21.44
C VAL A 101 -7.57 -4.14 -22.90
N VAL A 102 -8.25 -3.40 -23.79
CA VAL A 102 -7.88 -3.28 -25.20
C VAL A 102 -7.55 -1.82 -25.50
N TYR A 103 -6.37 -1.58 -26.06
CA TYR A 103 -5.86 -0.26 -26.40
C TYR A 103 -6.33 0.18 -27.79
N ALA A 104 -6.25 1.49 -28.06
CA ALA A 104 -6.67 2.09 -29.33
C ALA A 104 -5.90 1.62 -30.58
N ASN A 105 -4.79 0.88 -30.42
CA ASN A 105 -4.06 0.21 -31.50
C ASN A 105 -4.48 -1.27 -31.69
N GLY A 106 -5.47 -1.76 -30.94
CA GLY A 106 -5.94 -3.16 -30.96
C GLY A 106 -5.13 -4.12 -30.09
N ASN A 107 -4.02 -3.71 -29.48
CA ASN A 107 -3.29 -4.55 -28.54
C ASN A 107 -4.11 -4.72 -27.24
N ALA A 108 -3.99 -5.89 -26.61
CA ALA A 108 -4.62 -6.16 -25.32
C ALA A 108 -3.58 -6.42 -24.24
N GLU A 109 -3.91 -6.08 -23.00
CA GLU A 109 -3.12 -6.41 -21.82
C GLU A 109 -4.03 -7.05 -20.76
N GLU A 110 -3.55 -8.12 -20.13
CA GLU A 110 -4.33 -8.89 -19.16
C GLU A 110 -3.66 -8.88 -17.77
N ARG A 111 -4.49 -9.05 -16.74
CA ARG A 111 -4.11 -9.37 -15.36
C ARG A 111 -4.97 -10.54 -14.91
N ARG A 112 -4.34 -11.62 -14.46
CA ARG A 112 -5.03 -12.84 -14.05
C ARG A 112 -4.98 -12.98 -12.53
N ARG A 113 -6.07 -13.47 -11.92
CA ARG A 113 -6.21 -13.77 -10.49
C ARG A 113 -5.87 -12.61 -9.55
N VAL A 114 -6.28 -11.40 -9.91
CA VAL A 114 -6.10 -10.20 -9.07
C VAL A 114 -7.08 -10.23 -7.91
N ASN A 115 -6.59 -10.15 -6.67
CA ASN A 115 -7.44 -9.99 -5.48
C ASN A 115 -7.89 -8.53 -5.35
N THR A 116 -9.03 -8.17 -5.95
CA THR A 116 -9.56 -6.81 -5.99
C THR A 116 -10.19 -6.36 -4.66
N CYS A 117 -10.46 -7.26 -3.73
CA CYS A 117 -10.85 -6.93 -2.35
C CYS A 117 -9.68 -6.38 -1.50
N ALA A 118 -8.43 -6.62 -1.94
CA ALA A 118 -7.23 -6.18 -1.25
C ALA A 118 -6.63 -4.87 -1.80
N ILE A 119 -7.17 -4.31 -2.89
CA ILE A 119 -6.61 -3.15 -3.60
C ILE A 119 -7.72 -2.18 -4.03
N ALA A 120 -7.44 -0.88 -3.96
CA ALA A 120 -8.37 0.14 -4.44
C ALA A 120 -8.26 0.38 -5.96
N GLU A 121 -7.11 0.07 -6.57
CA GLU A 121 -6.80 0.43 -7.96
C GLU A 121 -5.97 -0.65 -8.67
N VAL A 122 -6.13 -0.75 -9.99
CA VAL A 122 -5.31 -1.58 -10.89
C VAL A 122 -4.76 -0.69 -12.01
N VAL A 123 -3.44 -0.69 -12.17
CA VAL A 123 -2.74 0.13 -13.16
C VAL A 123 -2.40 -0.69 -14.40
N PHE A 124 -2.76 -0.18 -15.57
CA PHE A 124 -2.40 -0.74 -16.87
C PHE A 124 -1.33 0.11 -17.56
N GLY A 125 -0.40 -0.53 -18.27
CA GLY A 125 0.75 0.13 -18.88
C GLY A 125 1.95 0.40 -17.95
N SER A 126 1.93 -0.05 -16.69
CA SER A 126 3.08 0.03 -15.77
C SER A 126 4.18 -1.02 -16.03
N GLY A 127 3.98 -1.91 -17.02
CA GLY A 127 4.96 -2.95 -17.37
C GLY A 127 4.89 -4.22 -16.52
N GLN A 128 3.77 -4.48 -15.83
CA GLN A 128 3.55 -5.72 -15.05
C GLN A 128 2.39 -6.60 -15.56
N ALA A 129 2.47 -6.98 -16.84
CA ALA A 129 1.84 -8.20 -17.34
C ALA A 129 2.94 -9.29 -17.45
N GLU A 130 2.74 -10.45 -16.83
CA GLU A 130 3.73 -11.53 -16.84
C GLU A 130 3.67 -12.35 -18.15
N ALA A 131 4.14 -11.73 -19.24
CA ALA A 131 4.71 -12.36 -20.45
C ALA A 131 5.31 -11.27 -21.38
N ALA A 132 6.63 -11.28 -21.59
CA ALA A 132 7.36 -10.40 -22.53
C ALA A 132 7.25 -10.91 -23.99
N PRO A 133 7.66 -10.18 -25.08
CA PRO A 133 8.51 -8.96 -25.20
C PRO A 133 7.88 -7.86 -26.13
N PRO A 134 8.59 -6.80 -26.62
CA PRO A 134 9.93 -6.27 -26.32
C PRO A 134 9.89 -5.09 -25.35
N ALA A 135 11.05 -4.44 -25.13
CA ALA A 135 11.30 -3.38 -24.15
C ALA A 135 10.28 -2.21 -24.17
N ALA A 136 9.13 -2.41 -23.54
CA ALA A 136 8.26 -1.33 -23.09
C ALA A 136 9.08 -0.49 -22.11
N THR A 137 9.38 0.74 -22.50
CA THR A 137 10.23 1.62 -21.71
C THR A 137 9.41 2.07 -20.51
N GLN A 138 9.60 1.38 -19.38
CA GLN A 138 8.78 1.53 -18.19
C GLN A 138 8.83 2.99 -17.71
N ASN A 139 7.68 3.52 -17.27
CA ASN A 139 7.54 4.92 -16.90
C ASN A 139 7.53 5.07 -15.37
N PRO A 140 8.65 5.45 -14.73
CA PRO A 140 8.73 5.64 -13.28
C PRO A 140 8.09 6.97 -12.79
N SER A 141 7.45 7.77 -13.66
CA SER A 141 6.85 9.04 -13.24
C SER A 141 5.70 8.84 -12.23
N PHE A 142 5.74 9.59 -11.13
CA PHE A 142 4.77 9.49 -10.02
C PHE A 142 4.30 10.87 -9.55
N ASN A 143 3.20 10.90 -8.79
CA ASN A 143 2.77 12.11 -8.10
C ASN A 143 3.40 12.19 -6.70
N LEU A 144 4.18 13.22 -6.42
CA LEU A 144 4.62 13.56 -5.07
C LEU A 144 3.45 14.19 -4.31
N VAL A 145 3.06 13.61 -3.18
CA VAL A 145 2.01 14.12 -2.30
C VAL A 145 2.63 14.63 -1.01
N ASN A 146 2.45 15.92 -0.72
CA ASN A 146 2.96 16.52 0.51
C ASN A 146 1.87 16.49 1.59
N ASN A 147 1.85 15.43 2.41
CA ASN A 147 0.96 15.31 3.56
C ASN A 147 1.58 15.84 4.86
N SER A 148 2.76 16.46 4.79
CA SER A 148 3.41 17.09 5.92
C SER A 148 2.79 18.45 6.27
N GLY A 149 3.16 19.00 7.42
CA GLY A 149 2.84 20.38 7.80
C GLY A 149 3.78 21.45 7.23
N ARG A 150 4.70 21.08 6.31
CA ARG A 150 5.75 21.95 5.77
C ARG A 150 5.67 22.08 4.25
N THR A 151 6.34 23.09 3.69
CA THR A 151 6.55 23.20 2.24
C THR A 151 7.77 22.37 1.82
N ILE A 152 7.61 21.54 0.78
CA ILE A 152 8.75 20.88 0.13
C ILE A 152 9.35 21.86 -0.88
N MET A 153 10.63 22.17 -0.69
CA MET A 153 11.41 23.11 -1.51
C MET A 153 12.18 22.41 -2.64
N ALA A 154 12.52 21.13 -2.49
CA ALA A 154 13.15 20.32 -3.53
C ALA A 154 12.71 18.85 -3.42
N VAL A 155 12.62 18.17 -4.56
CA VAL A 155 12.52 16.70 -4.63
C VAL A 155 13.53 16.13 -5.62
N TYR A 156 14.29 15.14 -5.15
CA TYR A 156 15.24 14.38 -5.93
C TYR A 156 14.73 12.96 -6.11
N ALA A 157 15.01 12.39 -7.27
CA ALA A 157 14.65 11.02 -7.60
C ALA A 157 15.69 10.46 -8.59
N SER A 158 16.37 9.41 -8.16
CA SER A 158 17.37 8.66 -8.94
C SER A 158 17.07 7.15 -8.85
N PRO A 159 17.39 6.36 -9.89
CA PRO A 159 17.38 4.90 -9.79
C PRO A 159 18.22 4.43 -8.60
N THR A 160 17.76 3.43 -7.85
CA THR A 160 18.47 2.89 -6.67
C THR A 160 19.89 2.37 -6.99
N ARG A 161 20.20 2.12 -8.27
CA ARG A 161 21.54 1.73 -8.75
C ARG A 161 22.49 2.93 -8.97
N GLU A 162 22.07 4.16 -8.67
CA GLU A 162 22.85 5.38 -8.85
C GLU A 162 23.15 6.04 -7.50
N ASP A 163 24.44 6.22 -7.19
CA ASP A 163 24.90 6.80 -5.91
C ASP A 163 24.73 8.33 -5.81
N HIS A 164 24.06 8.96 -6.77
CA HIS A 164 23.85 10.40 -6.84
C HIS A 164 22.38 10.74 -7.14
N TRP A 165 21.88 11.78 -6.48
CA TRP A 165 20.47 12.18 -6.51
C TRP A 165 19.99 12.83 -7.82
N GLY A 166 20.93 13.29 -8.66
CA GLY A 166 20.62 14.11 -9.84
C GLY A 166 20.11 15.52 -9.49
N PRO A 167 19.50 16.23 -10.46
CA PRO A 167 18.93 17.55 -10.23
C PRO A 167 17.60 17.49 -9.47
N ASP A 168 17.25 18.60 -8.81
CA ASP A 168 15.89 18.79 -8.29
C ASP A 168 14.85 18.73 -9.43
N ARG A 169 13.70 18.12 -9.14
CA ARG A 169 12.59 17.91 -10.07
C ARG A 169 11.44 18.94 -9.89
N LEU A 170 11.44 19.75 -8.83
CA LEU A 170 10.51 20.89 -8.70
C LEU A 170 10.95 22.10 -9.55
N GLY A 171 12.26 22.33 -9.68
CA GLY A 171 12.88 23.35 -10.50
C GLY A 171 12.82 24.73 -9.86
N GLN A 172 11.90 25.58 -10.32
CA GLN A 172 11.61 26.90 -9.71
C GLN A 172 10.29 26.89 -8.92
N ASN A 173 9.62 25.74 -8.86
CA ASN A 173 8.37 25.56 -8.11
C ASN A 173 8.67 25.13 -6.66
N VAL A 174 7.68 25.28 -5.80
CA VAL A 174 7.65 24.66 -4.47
C VAL A 174 6.37 23.85 -4.33
N LEU A 175 6.34 22.89 -3.40
CA LEU A 175 5.15 22.08 -3.12
C LEU A 175 4.64 22.32 -1.69
N PRO A 176 3.62 23.18 -1.49
CA PRO A 176 3.05 23.44 -0.18
C PRO A 176 2.42 22.20 0.47
N ALA A 177 2.15 22.28 1.78
CA ALA A 177 1.40 21.28 2.51
C ALA A 177 0.02 21.01 1.87
N GLY A 178 -0.42 19.76 1.87
CA GLY A 178 -1.68 19.29 1.28
C GLY A 178 -1.75 19.27 -0.25
N HIS A 179 -0.67 19.66 -0.95
CA HIS A 179 -0.65 19.73 -2.42
C HIS A 179 0.04 18.52 -3.06
N VAL A 180 -0.14 18.39 -4.38
CA VAL A 180 0.41 17.29 -5.20
C VAL A 180 1.20 17.86 -6.39
N PHE A 181 2.35 17.26 -6.71
CA PHE A 181 3.19 17.61 -7.86
C PHE A 181 3.51 16.38 -8.72
N ALA A 182 3.40 16.48 -10.05
CA ALA A 182 3.71 15.39 -10.96
C ALA A 182 5.23 15.34 -11.27
N VAL A 183 5.94 14.41 -10.63
CA VAL A 183 7.37 14.18 -10.88
C VAL A 183 7.54 13.41 -12.20
N ARG A 184 8.09 14.08 -13.21
CA ARG A 184 8.39 13.51 -14.53
C ARG A 184 9.79 12.93 -14.54
N LEU A 185 9.91 11.65 -14.88
CA LEU A 185 11.18 10.93 -14.92
C LEU A 185 11.44 10.32 -16.30
N PRO A 186 12.71 10.13 -16.70
CA PRO A 186 13.04 9.36 -17.90
C PRO A 186 12.48 7.95 -17.80
N VAL A 187 11.99 7.44 -18.93
CA VAL A 187 11.61 6.03 -19.06
C VAL A 187 12.84 5.13 -18.90
N GLY A 188 12.74 4.04 -18.15
CA GLY A 188 13.91 3.25 -17.75
C GLY A 188 13.63 2.34 -16.54
N ASP A 189 14.48 2.43 -15.51
CA ASP A 189 14.35 1.66 -14.27
C ASP A 189 13.02 1.94 -13.53
N CYS A 190 12.60 1.01 -12.66
CA CYS A 190 11.43 1.19 -11.79
C CYS A 190 11.77 1.36 -10.30
N LEU A 191 12.93 0.89 -9.84
CA LEU A 191 13.35 1.04 -8.45
C LEU A 191 14.07 2.38 -8.28
N TYR A 192 13.43 3.31 -7.59
CA TYR A 192 13.93 4.65 -7.32
C TYR A 192 14.16 4.88 -5.83
N ASP A 193 15.20 5.64 -5.55
CA ASP A 193 15.36 6.34 -4.28
C ASP A 193 14.81 7.76 -4.46
N ILE A 194 14.06 8.25 -3.47
CA ILE A 194 13.37 9.55 -3.50
C ILE A 194 13.73 10.32 -2.24
N ARG A 195 14.16 11.57 -2.39
CA ARG A 195 14.51 12.48 -1.30
C ARG A 195 13.76 13.80 -1.43
N VAL A 196 13.08 14.22 -0.37
CA VAL A 196 12.47 15.56 -0.27
C VAL A 196 13.27 16.42 0.70
N VAL A 197 13.32 17.73 0.43
CA VAL A 197 13.90 18.75 1.33
C VAL A 197 12.83 19.79 1.63
N TYR A 198 12.61 20.09 2.91
CA TYR A 198 11.59 21.00 3.40
C TYR A 198 12.12 22.44 3.59
N ASP A 199 11.19 23.36 3.87
CA ASP A 199 11.45 24.78 4.15
C ASP A 199 12.41 25.07 5.33
N ASP A 200 12.60 24.13 6.27
CA ASP A 200 13.58 24.21 7.35
C ASP A 200 14.93 23.52 7.04
N ASN A 201 15.15 23.13 5.78
CA ASN A 201 16.26 22.31 5.31
C ASN A 201 16.32 20.88 5.90
N SER A 202 15.31 20.43 6.65
CA SER A 202 15.18 19.01 6.99
C SER A 202 14.89 18.19 5.73
N ALA A 203 15.27 16.90 5.75
CA ALA A 203 15.09 16.01 4.61
C ALA A 203 14.50 14.67 5.05
N GLN A 204 13.66 14.10 4.20
CA GLN A 204 13.16 12.72 4.31
C GLN A 204 13.51 11.94 3.05
N GLU A 205 13.73 10.64 3.22
CA GLU A 205 14.08 9.73 2.13
C GLU A 205 13.18 8.49 2.13
N LYS A 206 12.85 8.00 0.95
CA LYS A 206 12.30 6.66 0.72
C LYS A 206 13.23 5.94 -0.25
N ARG A 207 13.67 4.73 0.09
CA ARG A 207 14.64 3.94 -0.67
C ARG A 207 13.95 2.75 -1.31
N ARG A 208 14.41 2.29 -2.48
CA ARG A 208 13.88 1.11 -3.21
C ARG A 208 12.38 1.17 -3.47
N VAL A 209 11.87 2.35 -3.83
CA VAL A 209 10.47 2.56 -4.19
C VAL A 209 10.24 2.05 -5.61
N ASP A 210 9.33 1.09 -5.79
CA ASP A 210 8.90 0.65 -7.12
C ASP A 210 7.91 1.66 -7.71
N THR A 211 8.44 2.69 -8.36
CA THR A 211 7.66 3.83 -8.86
C THR A 211 6.79 3.50 -10.06
N CYS A 212 7.12 2.46 -10.83
CA CYS A 212 6.29 2.03 -11.96
C CYS A 212 4.93 1.48 -11.50
N ASN A 213 4.91 0.78 -10.36
CA ASN A 213 3.70 0.23 -9.77
C ASN A 213 3.00 1.16 -8.78
N LEU A 214 3.43 2.42 -8.67
CA LEU A 214 2.88 3.40 -7.72
C LEU A 214 2.37 4.66 -8.41
N VAL A 215 1.14 5.05 -8.03
CA VAL A 215 0.52 6.28 -8.54
C VAL A 215 1.07 7.52 -7.83
N ASN A 216 1.12 7.44 -6.50
CA ASN A 216 1.42 8.54 -5.59
C ASN A 216 2.52 8.11 -4.61
N VAL A 217 3.46 9.01 -4.31
CA VAL A 217 4.44 8.86 -3.22
C VAL A 217 4.19 9.96 -2.20
N ALA A 218 3.65 9.58 -1.04
CA ALA A 218 3.29 10.52 0.02
C ALA A 218 4.38 10.65 1.09
N PHE A 219 4.71 11.88 1.46
CA PHE A 219 5.59 12.21 2.58
C PHE A 219 4.78 12.90 3.70
N PRO A 220 4.83 12.40 4.95
CA PRO A 220 4.20 12.99 6.13
C PRO A 220 5.12 14.00 6.85
#